data_AF-A0A2U0RX72-F1
#
_entry.id   AF-A0A2U0RX72-F1
#
_cell.length_a   1.000
_cell.length_b   1.000
_cell.length_c   1.000
_cell.angle_alpha   90.00
_cell.angle_beta   90.00
_cell.angle_gamma   90.00
#
_symmetry.space_group_name_H-M   'P 1'
#
loop_
_entity.id
_entity.type
_entity.pdbx_description
1 polymer ?
#
loop_
_entity_poly.entity_id
_entity_poly.type
_entity_poly.pdbx_seq_one_letter_code
_entity_poly.pdbx_strand_id
1 'polypeptide(L)' 'MNKTQTTIIGASLVFLGVLAIIHHVLICGRLFDLSDVLHHEFFEAILLTAGITLLITTGLTKNE' A
#
# COMPACT_ATOMS: atom_id res chain seq x y z
N MET A 1 -7.85 -18.02 2.29
CA MET A 1 -6.44 -17.62 2.51
C MET A 1 -6.16 -17.69 4.00
N ASN A 2 -5.06 -18.30 4.43
CA ASN A 2 -4.78 -18.38 5.87
C ASN A 2 -4.23 -17.05 6.41
N LYS A 3 -4.17 -16.91 7.74
CA LYS A 3 -3.72 -15.69 8.42
C LYS A 3 -2.32 -15.26 7.95
N THR A 4 -1.39 -16.19 7.87
CA THR A 4 -0.01 -15.96 7.43
C THR A 4 0.06 -15.43 6.00
N GLN A 5 -0.66 -16.05 5.06
CA GLN A 5 -0.73 -15.58 3.67
C GLN A 5 -1.30 -14.16 3.58
N THR A 6 -2.34 -13.87 4.36
CA THR A 6 -2.99 -12.54 4.39
C THR A 6 -2.04 -11.48 4.94
N THR A 7 -1.29 -11.80 6.01
CA THR A 7 -0.24 -10.93 6.54
C THR A 7 0.86 -10.68 5.52
N ILE A 8 1.34 -11.73 4.84
CA ILE A 8 2.42 -11.61 3.84
C ILE A 8 1.96 -10.70 2.70
N ILE A 9 0.76 -10.93 2.15
CA ILE A 9 0.22 -10.11 1.06
C ILE A 9 0.00 -8.67 1.52
N GLY A 10 -0.58 -8.46 2.71
CA GLY A 10 -0.77 -7.13 3.28
C GLY A 10 0.56 -6.38 3.45
N ALA A 11 1.58 -7.03 4.00
CA ALA A 11 2.91 -6.46 4.15
C ALA A 11 3.59 -6.17 2.81
N SER A 12 3.46 -7.08 1.82
CA SER A 12 3.98 -6.86 0.47
C SER A 12 3.32 -5.67 -0.22
N LEU A 13 2.01 -5.49 -0.08
CA LEU A 13 1.29 -4.35 -0.64
C LEU A 13 1.73 -3.02 -0.02
N VAL A 14 1.87 -2.97 1.32
CA VAL A 14 2.41 -1.79 2.00
C VAL A 14 3.83 -1.49 1.53
N PHE A 15 4.69 -2.52 1.47
CA PHE A 15 6.07 -2.36 1.01
C PHE A 15 6.14 -1.81 -0.43
N LEU A 16 5.35 -2.35 -1.35
CA LEU A 16 5.29 -1.87 -2.73
C LEU A 16 4.72 -0.45 -2.84
N GLY A 17 3.71 -0.10 -2.04
CA GLY A 17 3.17 1.25 -1.98
C GLY A 17 4.20 2.28 -1.49
N VAL A 18 4.96 1.93 -0.44
CA VAL A 18 6.06 2.78 0.05
C VAL A 18 7.18 2.91 -1.00
N LEU A 19 7.54 1.82 -1.67
CA LEU A 19 8.57 1.85 -2.72
C LEU A 19 8.14 2.71 -3.90
N ALA A 20 6.87 2.66 -4.29
CA ALA A 20 6.30 3.50 -5.34
C ALA A 20 6.35 4.99 -4.95
N ILE A 21 5.97 5.36 -3.72
CA ILE A 21 6.12 6.74 -3.22
C ILE A 21 7.58 7.20 -3.29
N ILE A 22 8.52 6.37 -2.83
CA ILE A 22 9.95 6.71 -2.89
C ILE A 22 10.39 6.90 -4.34
N HIS A 23 9.99 6.02 -5.24
CA HIS A 23 10.28 6.14 -6.67
C HIS A 23 9.72 7.43 -7.25
N HIS A 24 8.46 7.76 -6.95
CA HIS A 24 7.80 8.97 -7.44
C HIS A 24 8.49 10.24 -6.93
N VAL A 25 8.83 10.30 -5.65
CA VAL A 25 9.56 11.44 -5.06
C VAL A 25 10.92 11.63 -5.71
N LEU A 26 11.68 10.55 -5.93
CA LEU A 26 13.04 10.63 -6.48
C LEU A 26 13.06 10.95 -7.98
N ILE A 27 12.06 10.50 -8.74
CA ILE A 27 12.03 10.65 -10.21
C ILE A 27 11.22 11.87 -10.64
N CYS A 28 10.02 12.08 -10.09
CA CYS A 28 9.14 13.19 -10.48
C CYS A 28 9.42 14.48 -9.68
N GLY A 29 10.09 14.37 -8.53
CA GLY A 29 10.47 15.52 -7.70
C GLY A 29 9.31 16.32 -7.12
N ARG A 30 8.07 15.81 -7.24
CA ARG A 30 6.84 16.44 -6.75
C ARG A 30 6.01 15.40 -6.03
N LEU A 31 5.41 15.84 -4.93
CA LEU A 31 4.38 15.13 -4.20
C LEU A 31 3.04 15.79 -4.49
N PHE A 32 1.98 15.00 -4.69
CA PHE A 32 0.60 15.47 -4.85
C PHE A 32 0.36 16.28 -6.13
N ASP A 33 0.84 15.80 -7.27
CA ASP A 33 0.53 16.38 -8.58
C ASP A 33 -0.80 15.82 -9.10
N LEU A 34 -1.78 16.69 -9.34
CA LEU A 34 -3.10 16.31 -9.90
C LEU A 34 -3.00 15.54 -11.22
N SER A 35 -1.93 15.75 -12.00
CA SER A 35 -1.66 14.98 -13.21
C SER A 35 -1.24 13.52 -12.91
N ASP A 36 -0.54 13.31 -11.79
CA ASP A 36 -0.05 12.01 -11.34
C ASP A 36 -1.07 11.28 -10.44
N VAL A 37 -2.09 11.98 -9.93
CA VAL A 37 -3.25 11.42 -9.21
C VAL A 37 -3.95 10.32 -10.00
N LEU A 38 -3.93 10.34 -11.34
CA LEU A 38 -4.57 9.30 -12.15
C LEU A 38 -3.64 8.10 -12.49
N HIS A 39 -2.36 8.19 -12.13
CA HIS A 39 -1.35 7.21 -12.50
C HIS A 39 -0.56 6.75 -11.28
N HIS A 40 0.49 7.46 -10.88
CA HIS A 40 1.40 7.00 -9.83
C HIS A 40 0.77 7.07 -8.44
N GLU A 41 0.20 8.22 -8.08
CA GLU A 41 -0.35 8.44 -6.74
C GLU A 41 -1.63 7.62 -6.50
N PHE A 42 -2.39 7.29 -7.56
CA PHE A 42 -3.53 6.37 -7.47
C PHE A 42 -3.10 4.97 -7.02
N PHE A 43 -2.09 4.41 -7.69
CA PHE A 43 -1.62 3.07 -7.38
C PHE A 43 -0.94 3.03 -6.01
N GLU A 44 -0.18 4.05 -5.64
CA GLU A 44 0.40 4.21 -4.30
C GLU A 44 -0.69 4.17 -3.22
N ALA A 45 -1.76 4.95 -3.40
CA ALA A 45 -2.88 5.01 -2.46
C ALA A 45 -3.62 3.66 -2.36
N ILE A 46 -3.85 2.98 -3.48
CA ILE A 46 -4.48 1.65 -3.49
C ILE A 46 -3.60 0.63 -2.78
N LEU A 47 -2.31 0.56 -3.10
CA LEU A 47 -1.38 -0.41 -2.53
C LEU A 47 -1.28 -0.23 -1.01
N LEU A 48 -1.13 1.01 -0.55
CA LEU A 48 -1.10 1.32 0.88
C LEU A 48 -2.43 1.00 1.56
N THR A 49 -3.55 1.46 1.01
CA THR A 49 -4.86 1.27 1.64
C THR A 49 -5.25 -0.19 1.72
N ALA A 50 -5.06 -0.95 0.63
CA ALA A 50 -5.34 -2.38 0.60
C ALA A 50 -4.41 -3.15 1.55
N GLY A 51 -3.12 -2.83 1.55
CA GLY A 51 -2.13 -3.46 2.43
C GLY A 51 -2.42 -3.23 3.91
N ILE A 52 -2.64 -1.96 4.30
CA ILE A 52 -3.00 -1.57 5.68
C ILE A 52 -4.32 -2.23 6.09
N THR A 53 -5.34 -2.20 5.23
CA THR A 53 -6.64 -2.82 5.51
C THR A 53 -6.50 -4.32 5.78
N LEU A 54 -5.71 -5.03 4.97
CA LEU A 54 -5.45 -6.46 5.17
C LEU A 54 -4.71 -6.73 6.49
N LEU A 55 -3.70 -5.92 6.83
CA LEU A 55 -2.96 -6.08 8.09
C LEU A 55 -3.83 -5.78 9.31
N ILE A 56 -4.62 -4.71 9.27
CA ILE A 56 -5.58 -4.36 10.33
C ILE A 56 -6.61 -5.47 10.48
N THR A 57 -7.23 -5.92 9.39
CA THR A 57 -8.24 -6.98 9.43
C THR A 57 -7.65 -8.28 9.97
N THR A 58 -6.41 -8.61 9.59
CA THR A 58 -5.70 -9.79 10.10
C THR A 58 -5.34 -9.67 11.59
N GLY A 59 -5.07 -8.46 12.07
CA GLY A 59 -4.82 -8.16 13.49
C GLY A 59 -6.09 -8.19 14.33
N LEU A 60 -7.19 -7.61 13.82
CA LEU A 60 -8.50 -7.56 14.48
C LEU A 60 -9.21 -8.92 14.52
N THR A 61 -8.96 -9.79 13.53
CA THR A 61 -9.40 -11.20 13.53
C THR A 61 -8.54 -12.08 14.48
N LYS A 62 -8.14 -11.53 15.62
CA LYS A 62 -7.48 -12.26 16.69
C LYS A 62 -8.33 -12.06 17.94
N ASN A 63 -9.33 -12.93 18.14
CA ASN A 63 -10.02 -13.29 19.39
C ASN A 63 -11.27 -14.17 19.13
N GLU A 64 -11.17 -15.20 18.30
CA GLU A 64 -12.10 -16.35 18.32
C GLU A 64 -11.29 -17.64 18.29
#